data_AF-W4Q2N1-F1
#
_entry.id   AF-W4Q2N1-F1
#
_cell.length_a   1.000
_cell.length_b   1.000
_cell.length_c   1.000
_cell.angle_alpha   90.00
_cell.angle_beta   90.00
_cell.angle_gamma   90.00
#
_symmetry.space_group_name_H-M   'P 1'
#
loop_
_entity.id
_entity.type
_entity.pdbx_description
1 polymer ?
#
loop_
_entity_poly.entity_id
_entity_poly.type
_entity_poly.pdbx_seq_one_letter_code
_entity_poly.pdbx_strand_id
1 'polypeptide(L)'
;MEIIQSLADIESLRVREKIPLELITEIEKDFLSIYEAEGNETYLMDFRLSTWRSLHILEKGDRVAAKIGHSLELEYVELCKLKGLEYYRCAVRNDQEFQLFYSIVGTHDPETEEWLLENGS
;
A
#
# COMPACT_ATOMS: atom_id res chain seq x y z
N MET A 1 -9.49 1.49 5.95
CA MET A 1 -8.56 1.86 4.87
C MET A 1 -7.97 3.24 5.11
N GLU A 2 -6.64 3.35 5.04
CA GLU A 2 -5.92 4.63 5.02
C GLU A 2 -5.36 4.86 3.60
N ILE A 3 -5.44 6.10 3.11
CA ILE A 3 -4.88 6.51 1.82
C ILE A 3 -3.72 7.47 2.10
N ILE A 4 -2.58 7.21 1.48
CA ILE A 4 -1.35 7.94 1.69
C ILE A 4 -0.98 8.60 0.38
N GLN A 5 -0.98 9.93 0.41
CA GLN A 5 -0.63 10.74 -0.75
C GLN A 5 0.55 11.67 -0.46
N SER A 6 1.01 11.74 0.77
CA SER A 6 2.01 12.70 1.21
C SER A 6 2.89 12.20 2.34
N LEU A 7 4.02 12.87 2.52
CA LEU A 7 4.86 12.68 3.69
C LEU A 7 4.12 13.04 4.99
N ALA A 8 3.20 14.01 4.96
CA ALA A 8 2.39 14.35 6.14
C ALA A 8 1.44 13.21 6.55
N ASP A 9 0.91 12.46 5.59
CA ASP A 9 0.07 11.29 5.88
C ASP A 9 0.91 10.18 6.54
N ILE A 10 2.14 9.95 6.05
CA ILE A 10 3.09 8.99 6.62
C ILE A 10 3.43 9.36 8.07
N GLU A 11 3.76 10.63 8.33
CA GLU A 11 4.04 11.09 9.69
C GLU A 11 2.82 10.98 10.61
N SER A 12 1.62 11.25 10.10
CA SER A 12 0.37 11.02 10.84
C SER A 12 0.20 9.54 11.21
N LEU A 13 0.56 8.60 10.34
CA LEU A 13 0.49 7.16 10.65
C LEU A 13 1.44 6.78 11.78
N ARG A 14 2.65 7.35 11.81
CA ARG A 14 3.64 7.11 12.88
C ARG A 14 3.10 7.52 14.25
N VAL A 15 2.43 8.67 14.31
CA VAL A 15 1.88 9.21 15.55
C VAL A 15 0.68 8.41 16.06
N ARG A 16 -0.11 7.80 15.18
CA ARG A 16 -1.32 7.03 15.57
C ARG A 16 -0.99 5.68 16.20
N GLU A 17 0.20 5.14 15.99
CA GLU A 17 0.67 3.84 16.53
C GLU A 17 -0.27 2.64 16.26
N LYS A 18 -1.15 2.75 15.25
CA LYS A 18 -2.07 1.68 14.84
C LYS A 18 -1.44 0.69 13.88
N ILE A 19 -0.50 1.17 13.07
CA ILE A 19 0.20 0.39 12.04
C ILE A 19 1.64 0.16 12.53
N PRO A 20 2.18 -1.07 12.39
CA PRO A 20 3.57 -1.36 12.75
C PRO A 20 4.53 -0.41 12.04
N LEU A 21 5.52 0.10 12.78
CA LEU A 21 6.49 1.07 12.26
C LEU A 21 7.29 0.49 11.08
N GLU A 22 7.52 -0.82 11.09
CA GLU A 22 8.16 -1.57 10.01
C GLU A 22 7.40 -1.39 8.69
N LEU A 23 6.07 -1.51 8.70
CA LEU A 23 5.26 -1.33 7.51
C LEU A 23 5.26 0.13 7.04
N ILE A 24 5.12 1.07 7.97
CA ILE A 24 5.17 2.51 7.65
C ILE A 24 6.50 2.87 6.99
N THR A 25 7.60 2.25 7.43
CA THR A 25 8.93 2.46 6.85
C THR A 25 9.02 1.95 5.40
N GLU A 26 8.41 0.80 5.08
CA GLU A 26 8.38 0.31 3.69
C GLU A 26 7.50 1.17 2.80
N ILE A 27 6.35 1.62 3.31
CA ILE A 27 5.47 2.55 2.58
C ILE A 27 6.20 3.88 2.30
N GLU A 28 6.96 4.39 3.26
CA GLU A 28 7.76 5.60 3.06
C GLU A 28 8.82 5.40 1.96
N LYS A 29 9.48 4.25 1.91
CA LYS A 29 10.44 3.95 0.83
C LYS A 29 9.78 3.95 -0.55
N ASP A 30 8.60 3.33 -0.66
CA ASP A 30 7.85 3.29 -1.92
C ASP A 30 7.38 4.72 -2.31
N PHE A 31 6.92 5.52 -1.35
CA PHE A 31 6.59 6.94 -1.56
C PHE A 31 7.80 7.76 -2.05
N LEU A 32 8.96 7.62 -1.39
CA LEU A 32 10.18 8.33 -1.75
C LEU A 32 10.69 7.89 -3.12
N SER A 33 10.57 6.62 -3.46
CA SER A 33 10.93 6.11 -4.79
C SER A 33 10.06 6.72 -5.90
N ILE A 34 8.76 6.92 -5.64
CA ILE A 34 7.87 7.63 -6.58
C ILE A 34 8.25 9.12 -6.66
N TYR A 35 8.55 9.76 -5.52
CA TYR A 35 9.00 11.15 -5.49
C TYR A 35 10.31 11.34 -6.26
N GLU A 36 11.28 10.44 -6.14
CA GLU A 36 12.54 10.51 -6.89
C GLU A 36 12.32 10.39 -8.41
N ALA A 37 11.31 9.62 -8.84
CA ALA A 37 10.97 9.46 -10.24
C ALA A 37 10.17 10.64 -10.82
N GLU A 38 9.30 11.28 -10.03
CA GLU A 38 8.27 12.20 -10.54
C GLU A 38 8.25 13.58 -9.91
N GLY A 39 8.86 13.75 -8.74
CA GLY A 39 8.78 14.95 -7.91
C GLY A 39 9.51 16.18 -8.46
N ASN A 40 9.89 16.18 -9.73
CA ASN A 40 10.66 17.22 -10.42
C ASN A 40 10.32 18.63 -9.92
N GLU A 41 11.35 19.32 -9.40
CA GLU A 41 11.30 20.71 -8.92
C GLU A 41 10.31 21.00 -7.78
N THR A 42 9.61 19.99 -7.26
CA THR A 42 8.71 20.10 -6.11
C THR A 42 9.46 19.74 -4.85
N TYR A 43 9.35 20.56 -3.79
CA TYR A 43 9.89 20.18 -2.48
C TYR A 43 9.15 18.95 -1.93
N LEU A 44 9.88 18.01 -1.33
CA LEU A 44 9.31 16.78 -0.77
C LEU A 44 8.09 17.01 0.15
N MET A 45 8.10 18.07 0.95
CA MET A 45 7.01 18.40 1.87
C MET A 45 5.70 18.78 1.13
N ASP A 46 5.85 19.35 -0.06
CA ASP A 46 4.77 19.82 -0.93
C ASP A 46 4.35 18.76 -1.95
N PHE A 47 5.17 17.73 -2.16
CA PHE A 47 4.85 16.64 -3.09
C PHE A 47 3.60 15.88 -2.66
N ARG A 48 2.76 15.59 -3.64
CA ARG A 48 1.50 14.86 -3.47
C ARG A 48 1.33 13.87 -4.60
N LEU A 49 1.08 12.63 -4.22
CA LEU A 49 0.65 11.58 -5.12
C LEU A 49 -0.75 11.86 -5.66
N SER A 50 -0.96 11.61 -6.95
CA SER A 50 -2.29 11.72 -7.55
C SER A 50 -3.23 10.62 -7.02
N THR A 51 -4.53 10.77 -7.21
CA THR A 51 -5.49 9.70 -6.88
C THR A 51 -5.25 8.44 -7.71
N TRP A 52 -4.68 8.58 -8.91
CA TRP A 52 -4.39 7.49 -9.84
C TRP A 52 -3.16 6.67 -9.43
N ARG A 53 -2.20 7.30 -8.76
CA ARG A 53 -0.99 6.67 -8.22
C ARG A 53 -0.89 6.94 -6.73
N SER A 54 -1.61 6.17 -5.92
CA SER A 54 -1.68 6.34 -4.46
C SER A 54 -1.31 5.07 -3.71
N LEU A 55 -0.91 5.22 -2.46
CA LEU A 55 -0.57 4.13 -1.55
C LEU A 55 -1.73 3.91 -0.57
N HIS A 56 -2.09 2.66 -0.29
CA HIS A 56 -3.26 2.31 0.50
C HIS A 56 -2.92 1.27 1.55
N ILE A 57 -3.36 1.46 2.79
CA ILE A 57 -3.32 0.42 3.82
C ILE A 57 -4.71 -0.17 3.96
N LEU A 58 -4.80 -1.48 3.70
CA LEU A 58 -5.99 -2.29 3.91
C LEU A 58 -6.07 -2.68 5.39
N GLU A 59 -7.19 -2.34 6.02
CA GLU A 59 -7.45 -2.60 7.43
C GLU A 59 -8.55 -3.64 7.60
N LYS A 60 -8.68 -4.16 8.82
CA LYS A 60 -9.74 -5.10 9.16
C LYS A 60 -11.12 -4.51 8.85
N GLY A 61 -11.92 -5.28 8.11
CA GLY A 61 -13.26 -4.89 7.69
C GLY A 61 -13.33 -4.18 6.33
N ASP A 62 -12.19 -3.85 5.71
CA ASP A 62 -12.16 -3.38 4.34
C ASP A 62 -12.55 -4.52 3.37
N ARG A 63 -13.31 -4.17 2.34
CA ARG A 63 -13.71 -5.11 1.28
C ARG A 63 -12.59 -5.26 0.25
N VAL A 64 -11.58 -6.05 0.58
CA VAL A 64 -10.37 -6.24 -0.23
C VAL A 64 -10.70 -6.67 -1.67
N ALA A 65 -11.56 -7.67 -1.85
CA ALA A 65 -11.96 -8.14 -3.18
C ALA A 65 -12.59 -7.05 -4.06
N ALA A 66 -13.30 -6.08 -3.47
CA ALA A 66 -13.89 -4.95 -4.22
C ALA A 66 -12.86 -3.86 -4.57
N LYS A 67 -11.68 -3.88 -3.95
CA LYS A 67 -10.62 -2.88 -4.12
C LYS A 67 -9.49 -3.37 -5.03
N ILE A 68 -9.09 -4.62 -4.87
CA ILE A 68 -7.95 -5.21 -5.59
C ILE A 68 -8.31 -6.49 -6.36
N GLY A 69 -9.51 -7.05 -6.12
CA GLY A 69 -9.91 -8.36 -6.62
C GLY A 69 -10.43 -8.40 -8.06
N HIS A 70 -10.45 -7.28 -8.79
CA HIS A 70 -10.75 -7.30 -10.21
C HIS A 70 -9.49 -7.72 -11.00
N SER A 71 -9.45 -9.00 -11.36
CA SER A 71 -8.28 -9.72 -11.88
C SER A 71 -7.64 -9.19 -13.17
N LEU A 72 -8.22 -8.18 -13.83
CA LEU A 72 -7.64 -7.58 -15.04
C LEU A 72 -6.66 -6.45 -14.72
N GLU A 73 -6.79 -5.85 -13.54
CA GLU A 73 -5.99 -4.70 -13.12
C GLU A 73 -4.94 -5.08 -12.08
N LEU A 74 -5.11 -6.22 -11.40
CA LEU A 74 -4.10 -6.74 -10.46
C LEU A 74 -2.85 -7.18 -11.21
N GLU A 75 -1.73 -6.51 -10.98
CA GLU A 75 -0.45 -6.84 -11.61
C GLU A 75 0.32 -7.90 -10.83
N TYR A 76 0.38 -7.72 -9.51
CA TYR A 76 1.02 -8.67 -8.61
C TYR A 76 0.46 -8.56 -7.21
N VAL A 77 0.57 -9.67 -6.47
CA VAL A 77 0.56 -9.72 -5.02
C VAL A 77 1.90 -10.33 -4.58
N GLU A 78 2.58 -9.67 -3.66
CA GLU A 78 3.86 -10.11 -3.12
C GLU A 78 3.71 -10.31 -1.60
N LEU A 79 4.11 -11.49 -1.10
CA LEU A 79 4.18 -11.74 0.35
C LEU A 79 5.55 -11.31 0.87
N CYS A 80 5.60 -10.20 1.59
CA CYS A 80 6.81 -9.62 2.15
C CYS A 80 7.00 -10.04 3.61
N LYS A 81 8.27 -10.28 4.00
CA LYS A 81 8.65 -10.58 5.38
C LYS A 81 9.71 -9.60 5.87
N LEU A 82 9.40 -8.85 6.93
CA LEU A 82 10.30 -7.84 7.47
C LEU A 82 10.29 -7.87 9.00
N LYS A 83 11.43 -8.23 9.61
CA LYS A 83 11.63 -8.20 11.08
C LYS A 83 10.51 -8.91 11.88
N GLY A 84 9.94 -9.98 11.34
CA GLY A 84 8.85 -10.73 11.98
C GLY A 84 7.44 -10.22 11.65
N LEU A 85 7.32 -9.12 10.91
CA LEU A 85 6.07 -8.72 10.25
C LEU A 85 5.95 -9.44 8.91
N GLU A 86 4.80 -10.03 8.65
CA GLU A 86 4.42 -10.51 7.31
C GLU A 86 3.29 -9.63 6.79
N TYR A 87 3.41 -9.18 5.54
CA TYR A 87 2.41 -8.33 4.89
C TYR A 87 2.37 -8.61 3.39
N TYR A 88 1.20 -8.42 2.78
CA TYR A 88 1.01 -8.42 1.35
C TYR A 88 1.25 -7.01 0.80
N ARG A 89 1.99 -6.93 -0.30
CA ARG A 89 2.07 -5.74 -1.16
C ARG A 89 1.47 -6.07 -2.51
N CYS A 90 0.43 -5.35 -2.89
CA CYS A 90 -0.29 -5.57 -4.15
C CYS A 90 -0.13 -4.34 -5.03
N ALA A 91 0.18 -4.53 -6.31
CA ALA A 91 0.07 -3.46 -7.31
C ALA A 91 -1.18 -3.67 -8.15
N VAL A 92 -1.98 -2.62 -8.25
CA VAL A 92 -3.17 -2.59 -9.10
C VAL A 92 -2.99 -1.48 -10.11
N ARG A 93 -3.08 -1.82 -11.40
CA ARG A 93 -3.08 -0.89 -12.51
C ARG A 93 -4.32 -0.01 -12.43
N ASN A 94 -4.11 1.29 -12.51
CA ASN A 94 -5.17 2.28 -12.59
C ASN A 94 -4.88 3.20 -13.78
N ASP A 95 -5.52 2.92 -14.91
CA ASP A 95 -5.21 3.52 -16.22
C ASP A 95 -3.74 3.28 -16.64
N GLN A 96 -2.94 4.34 -16.76
CA GLN A 96 -1.51 4.27 -17.11
C GLN A 96 -0.60 4.15 -15.87
N GLU A 97 -1.19 4.15 -14.68
CA GLU A 97 -0.52 4.25 -13.40
C GLU A 97 -0.71 3.00 -12.53
N PHE A 98 -0.04 2.95 -11.38
CA PHE A 98 -0.23 1.88 -10.38
C PHE A 98 -0.59 2.47 -9.02
N GLN A 99 -1.56 1.83 -8.36
CA GLN A 99 -1.80 1.99 -6.93
C GLN A 99 -1.17 0.83 -6.19
N LEU A 100 -0.54 1.12 -5.05
CA LEU A 100 0.02 0.09 -4.17
C LEU A 100 -0.87 -0.09 -2.95
N PHE A 101 -1.17 -1.34 -2.64
CA PHE A 101 -1.97 -1.73 -1.47
C PHE A 101 -1.12 -2.58 -0.54
N TYR A 102 -1.19 -2.28 0.75
CA TYR A 102 -0.49 -2.98 1.81
C TYR A 102 -1.51 -3.60 2.76
N SER A 103 -1.33 -4.87 3.11
CA SER A 103 -2.18 -5.57 4.07
C SER A 103 -1.33 -6.44 4.99
N ILE A 104 -1.54 -6.35 6.30
CA ILE A 104 -0.83 -7.22 7.26
C ILE A 104 -1.48 -8.61 7.24
N VAL A 105 -0.66 -9.66 7.15
CA VAL A 105 -1.14 -11.05 7.14
C VAL A 105 -1.98 -11.35 8.38
N GLY A 106 -3.13 -11.98 8.18
CA GLY A 106 -4.08 -12.34 9.25
C GLY A 106 -4.97 -11.19 9.72
N THR A 107 -5.04 -10.10 8.97
CA THR A 107 -5.92 -8.94 9.28
C THR A 107 -7.35 -9.18 8.86
N HIS A 108 -7.55 -9.87 7.73
CA HIS A 108 -8.82 -10.07 7.08
C HIS A 108 -9.45 -11.43 7.42
N ASP A 109 -10.66 -11.67 6.92
CA ASP A 109 -11.31 -12.97 7.03
C ASP A 109 -10.55 -14.05 6.24
N PRO A 110 -10.71 -15.34 6.59
CA PRO A 110 -9.95 -16.42 5.96
C PRO A 110 -10.06 -16.49 4.44
N GLU A 111 -11.22 -16.17 3.86
CA GLU A 111 -11.44 -16.18 2.41
C GLU A 111 -10.58 -15.11 1.72
N THR A 112 -10.53 -13.92 2.29
CA THR A 112 -9.69 -12.82 1.79
C THR A 112 -8.19 -13.14 1.91
N GLU A 113 -7.76 -13.72 3.03
CA GLU A 113 -6.36 -14.09 3.25
C GLU A 113 -5.91 -15.22 2.31
N GLU A 114 -6.78 -16.22 2.08
CA GLU A 114 -6.53 -17.29 1.12
C GLU A 114 -6.41 -16.72 -0.30
N TRP A 115 -7.30 -15.82 -0.71
CA TRP A 115 -7.22 -15.17 -2.01
C TRP A 115 -5.92 -14.37 -2.19
N LEU A 116 -5.50 -13.60 -1.18
CA LEU A 116 -4.24 -12.84 -1.22
C LEU A 116 -3.03 -13.78 -1.35
N LEU A 117 -3.06 -14.92 -0.64
CA LEU A 117 -2.01 -15.93 -0.72
C LEU A 117 -1.97 -16.63 -2.08
N GLU A 118 -3.12 -17.00 -2.65
CA GLU A 118 -3.22 -17.68 -3.95
C GLU A 118 -2.75 -16.80 -5.12
N ASN A 119 -2.97 -15.49 -5.02
CA ASN A 119 -2.50 -14.52 -6.01
C ASN A 119 -1.07 -14.04 -5.73
N GLY A 120 -0.49 -14.44 -4.60
CA GLY A 120 0.89 -14.17 -4.21
C GLY A 120 1.90 -14.95 -5.07
N SER A 121 2.84 -14.26 -5.70
CA SER A 121 3.96 -14.88 -6.45
C SER A 121 5.22 -15.07 -5.61
#